data_AF-A0A2E7Y512-F1
#
_entry.id   AF-A0A2E7Y512-F1
#
_cell.length_a   1.000
_cell.length_b   1.000
_cell.length_c   1.000
_cell.angle_alpha   90.00
_cell.angle_beta   90.00
_cell.angle_gamma   90.00
#
_symmetry.space_group_name_H-M   'P 1'
#
loop_
_entity.id
_entity.type
_entity.pdbx_description
1 polymer ?
#
loop_
_entity_poly.entity_id
_entity_poly.type
_entity_poly.pdbx_seq_one_letter_code
_entity_poly.pdbx_strand_id
1 'polypeptide(L)'
;MRFALSTAGLATVALAGTATGATVNWSHGMDRWAGEHSWEVHSSGTGATVASMAVVGGYITYGGAASVTASTSYPSTSSHFADFAGTMNLAAGTYHVAMHDSYGDGWAWNSYVGGLAIGSGSATISGSYASFSFTVVPAPGAMALLGLAGLAARRRRRD
;
A
#
# COMPACT_ATOMS: atom_id res chain seq x y z
N MET A 1 -23.66 -57.29 19.98
CA MET A 1 -22.60 -56.38 20.49
C MET A 1 -22.58 -55.16 19.57
N ARG A 2 -22.69 -53.95 20.12
CA ARG A 2 -22.92 -52.71 19.37
C ARG A 2 -21.60 -51.95 19.28
N PHE A 3 -21.04 -51.84 18.08
CA PHE A 3 -19.83 -51.05 17.84
C PHE A 3 -20.18 -49.56 17.94
N ALA A 4 -19.59 -48.89 18.93
CA ALA A 4 -19.63 -47.44 19.04
C ALA A 4 -18.50 -46.86 18.17
N LEU A 5 -18.86 -46.14 17.11
CA LEU A 5 -17.93 -45.34 16.33
C LEU A 5 -17.69 -44.03 17.09
N SER A 6 -16.59 -43.94 17.86
CA SER A 6 -16.21 -42.66 18.47
C SER A 6 -15.73 -41.72 17.37
N THR A 7 -16.40 -40.57 17.23
CA THR A 7 -16.04 -39.48 16.32
C THR A 7 -14.71 -38.85 16.75
N ALA A 8 -13.59 -39.45 16.36
CA ALA A 8 -12.33 -38.74 16.24
C ALA A 8 -12.28 -38.13 14.83
N GLY A 9 -12.30 -36.81 14.73
CA GLY A 9 -11.92 -36.14 13.48
C GLY A 9 -12.83 -35.01 13.04
N LEU A 10 -12.65 -33.84 13.65
CA LEU A 10 -12.64 -32.60 12.89
C LEU A 10 -11.46 -31.77 13.41
N ALA A 11 -10.24 -32.13 13.00
CA ALA A 11 -9.19 -31.13 12.89
C ALA A 11 -9.65 -30.19 11.78
N THR A 12 -10.36 -29.13 12.16
CA THR A 12 -10.56 -27.96 11.33
C THR A 12 -9.17 -27.43 11.02
N VAL A 13 -8.61 -27.86 9.88
CA VAL A 13 -7.59 -27.07 9.21
C VAL A 13 -8.30 -25.80 8.81
N ALA A 14 -8.28 -24.81 9.71
CA ALA A 14 -8.44 -23.44 9.31
C ALA A 14 -7.24 -23.19 8.39
N LEU A 15 -7.44 -23.33 7.08
CA LEU A 15 -6.68 -22.52 6.15
C LEU A 15 -7.08 -21.10 6.53
N ALA A 16 -6.33 -20.51 7.47
CA ALA A 16 -6.29 -19.08 7.67
C ALA A 16 -6.08 -18.51 6.27
N GLY A 17 -7.13 -17.88 5.73
CA GLY A 17 -7.15 -17.40 4.36
C GLY A 17 -5.90 -16.55 4.17
N THR A 18 -5.02 -16.98 3.27
CA THR A 18 -3.91 -16.16 2.81
C THR A 18 -4.52 -14.86 2.34
N ALA A 19 -4.17 -13.74 2.99
CA ALA A 19 -4.59 -12.43 2.57
C ALA A 19 -4.18 -12.27 1.09
N THR A 20 -5.15 -12.30 0.19
CA THR A 20 -4.92 -12.16 -1.24
C THR A 20 -4.52 -10.71 -1.48
N GLY A 21 -3.22 -10.45 -1.44
CA GLY A 21 -2.69 -9.12 -1.71
C GLY A 21 -2.92 -8.68 -3.15
N ALA A 22 -2.89 -7.37 -3.38
CA ALA A 22 -2.95 -6.77 -4.70
C ALA A 22 -1.76 -5.83 -4.90
N THR A 23 -1.36 -5.68 -6.16
CA THR A 23 -0.39 -4.67 -6.55
C THR A 23 -1.09 -3.32 -6.61
N VAL A 24 -0.58 -2.36 -5.84
CA VAL A 24 -1.10 -1.01 -5.71
C VAL A 24 -0.11 -0.05 -6.35
N ASN A 25 -0.61 0.75 -7.29
CA ASN A 25 0.18 1.79 -7.93
C ASN A 25 0.27 3.02 -7.03
N TRP A 26 1.36 3.76 -7.13
CA TRP A 26 1.53 5.02 -6.45
C TRP A 26 2.29 6.03 -7.31
N SER A 27 2.09 7.30 -7.01
CA SER A 27 2.83 8.42 -7.57
C SER A 27 3.08 9.49 -6.52
N HIS A 28 4.27 10.09 -6.54
CA HIS A 28 4.70 11.13 -5.62
C HIS A 28 5.39 12.24 -6.40
N GLY A 29 4.79 13.43 -6.39
CA GLY A 29 5.35 14.63 -6.98
C GLY A 29 6.21 15.39 -5.98
N MET A 30 7.46 15.68 -6.34
CA MET A 30 8.40 16.41 -5.51
C MET A 30 8.70 17.80 -6.04
N ASP A 31 8.62 18.76 -5.13
CA ASP A 31 9.07 20.12 -5.35
C ASP A 31 10.62 20.18 -5.37
N ARG A 32 11.17 21.38 -5.52
CA ARG A 32 12.63 21.58 -5.54
C ARG A 32 13.32 21.12 -4.25
N TRP A 33 12.63 21.15 -3.11
CA TRP A 33 13.17 20.91 -1.78
C TRP A 33 12.75 19.54 -1.22
N ALA A 34 12.98 18.48 -2.00
CA ALA A 34 12.71 17.09 -1.63
C ALA A 34 13.15 16.63 -0.21
N GLY A 35 14.09 17.34 0.43
CA GLY A 35 14.50 17.11 1.82
C GLY A 35 13.42 17.34 2.87
N GLU A 36 12.35 18.07 2.56
CA GLU A 36 11.22 18.30 3.48
C GLU A 36 10.15 17.20 3.41
N HIS A 37 10.16 16.41 2.32
CA HIS A 37 9.17 15.39 2.03
C HIS A 37 9.37 14.12 2.85
N SER A 38 8.31 13.66 3.52
CA SER A 38 8.23 12.29 4.02
C SER A 38 6.79 11.80 4.10
N TRP A 39 6.60 10.50 3.90
CA TRP A 39 5.30 9.87 4.06
C TRP A 39 5.42 8.43 4.55
N GLU A 40 4.38 7.98 5.23
CA GLU A 40 4.28 6.61 5.77
C GLU A 40 2.90 6.03 5.50
N VAL A 41 2.85 4.75 5.15
CA VAL A 41 1.63 3.98 4.97
C VAL A 41 1.53 3.00 6.12
N HIS A 42 0.45 3.11 6.89
CA HIS A 42 0.17 2.24 8.03
C HIS A 42 -1.01 1.33 7.71
N SER A 43 -0.87 0.05 8.02
CA SER A 43 -1.98 -0.91 8.00
C SER A 43 -2.94 -0.59 9.15
N SER A 44 -4.21 -0.29 8.87
CA SER A 44 -5.19 0.00 9.92
C SER A 44 -5.49 -1.22 10.81
N GLY A 45 -5.27 -2.44 10.30
CA GLY A 45 -5.51 -3.66 11.07
C GLY A 45 -4.41 -3.99 12.09
N THR A 46 -3.15 -3.61 11.80
CA THR A 46 -1.99 -3.97 12.64
C THR A 46 -1.25 -2.76 13.22
N GLY A 47 -1.49 -1.56 12.70
CA GLY A 47 -0.73 -0.34 13.02
C GLY A 47 0.68 -0.30 12.42
N ALA A 48 1.12 -1.37 11.76
CA ALA A 48 2.48 -1.47 11.22
C ALA A 48 2.67 -0.56 9.99
N THR A 49 3.82 0.11 9.91
CA THR A 49 4.27 0.80 8.69
C THR A 49 4.64 -0.25 7.63
N VAL A 50 3.95 -0.21 6.50
CA VAL A 50 4.12 -1.18 5.39
C VAL A 50 4.85 -0.59 4.19
N ALA A 51 4.84 0.74 4.05
CA ALA A 51 5.62 1.47 3.06
C ALA A 51 5.92 2.87 3.59
N SER A 52 7.00 3.47 3.12
CA SER A 52 7.38 4.82 3.52
C SER A 52 8.32 5.47 2.51
N MET A 53 8.48 6.79 2.61
CA MET A 53 9.51 7.55 1.95
C MET A 53 10.22 8.46 2.95
N ALA A 54 11.55 8.48 2.87
CA ALA A 54 12.40 9.36 3.67
C ALA A 54 13.66 9.76 2.88
N VAL A 55 14.21 10.92 3.22
CA VAL A 55 15.53 11.36 2.76
C VAL A 55 16.58 10.96 3.78
N VAL A 56 17.50 10.08 3.40
CA VAL A 56 18.56 9.53 4.27
C VAL A 56 19.91 9.78 3.64
N GLY A 57 20.77 10.56 4.29
CA GLY A 57 22.13 10.85 3.79
C GLY A 57 22.17 11.52 2.42
N GLY A 58 21.14 12.31 2.08
CA GLY A 58 20.99 12.96 0.77
C GLY A 58 20.36 12.08 -0.32
N TYR A 59 19.97 10.85 -0.01
CA TYR A 59 19.28 9.94 -0.92
C TYR A 59 17.79 9.87 -0.59
N ILE A 60 16.95 9.87 -1.62
CA ILE A 60 15.53 9.54 -1.49
C ILE A 60 15.40 8.02 -1.42
N THR A 61 14.77 7.54 -0.37
CA THR A 61 14.55 6.11 -0.13
C THR A 61 13.05 5.82 -0.06
N TYR A 62 12.63 4.70 -0.68
CA TYR A 62 11.26 4.20 -0.65
C TYR A 62 11.25 2.81 -0.01
N GLY A 63 10.74 2.69 1.21
CA GLY A 63 10.53 1.42 1.90
C GLY A 63 9.21 0.78 1.45
N GLY A 64 9.18 -0.54 1.29
CA GLY A 64 7.96 -1.28 0.95
C GLY A 64 7.50 -1.16 -0.52
N ALA A 65 8.20 -0.37 -1.34
CA ALA A 65 7.97 -0.31 -2.78
C ALA A 65 8.50 -1.58 -3.47
N ALA A 66 7.69 -2.15 -4.36
CA ALA A 66 8.08 -3.26 -5.25
C ALA A 66 8.79 -2.76 -6.51
N SER A 67 8.51 -1.52 -6.93
CA SER A 67 9.24 -0.83 -7.99
C SER A 67 9.23 0.68 -7.73
N VAL A 68 10.25 1.36 -8.25
CA VAL A 68 10.38 2.81 -8.24
C VAL A 68 10.91 3.26 -9.59
N THR A 69 10.25 4.23 -10.20
CA THR A 69 10.69 4.93 -11.40
C THR A 69 10.65 6.42 -11.12
N ALA A 70 11.63 7.15 -11.65
CA ALA A 70 11.70 8.60 -11.52
C ALA A 70 11.68 9.24 -12.92
N SER A 71 10.81 10.22 -13.12
CA SER A 71 10.86 11.15 -14.24
C SER A 71 11.31 12.50 -13.72
N THR A 72 12.51 12.92 -14.09
CA THR A 72 13.11 14.18 -13.64
C THR A 72 12.91 15.27 -14.68
N SER A 73 12.42 16.42 -14.24
CA SER A 73 12.44 17.66 -15.00
C SER A 73 13.45 18.56 -14.33
N TYR A 74 14.74 18.38 -14.63
CA TYR A 74 15.82 19.10 -13.95
C TYR A 74 16.40 20.32 -14.72
N PRO A 75 15.61 21.31 -15.20
CA PRO A 75 16.14 22.65 -15.39
C PRO A 75 16.38 23.32 -14.04
N SER A 76 17.48 24.07 -13.90
CA SER A 76 17.80 24.86 -12.69
C SER A 76 16.79 25.96 -12.36
N THR A 77 15.86 26.24 -13.27
CA THR A 77 14.76 27.20 -13.14
C THR A 77 13.41 26.55 -12.82
N SER A 78 13.35 25.22 -12.73
CA SER A 78 12.12 24.49 -12.45
C SER A 78 11.83 24.46 -10.96
N SER A 79 10.56 24.70 -10.61
CA SER A 79 10.02 24.48 -9.28
C SER A 79 9.79 23.00 -8.95
N HIS A 80 9.82 22.14 -9.97
CA HIS A 80 9.64 20.70 -9.88
C HIS A 80 11.00 20.00 -9.88
N PHE A 81 11.20 19.05 -8.98
CA PHE A 81 12.40 18.22 -8.94
C PHE A 81 12.22 16.94 -9.77
N ALA A 82 11.20 16.16 -9.42
CA ALA A 82 10.92 14.88 -10.03
C ALA A 82 9.52 14.37 -9.68
N ASP A 83 8.96 13.56 -10.56
CA ASP A 83 7.83 12.69 -10.21
C ASP A 83 8.35 11.26 -10.05
N PHE A 84 8.00 10.66 -8.92
CA PHE A 84 8.24 9.25 -8.65
C PHE A 84 6.95 8.48 -8.85
N ALA A 85 7.07 7.29 -9.42
CA ALA A 85 5.95 6.37 -9.54
C ALA A 85 6.43 4.94 -9.36
N GLY A 86 5.51 4.06 -9.01
CA GLY A 86 5.85 2.66 -8.86
C GLY A 86 4.69 1.83 -8.37
N THR A 87 5.04 0.65 -7.86
CA THR A 87 4.07 -0.28 -7.29
C THR A 87 4.50 -0.74 -5.91
N MET A 88 3.55 -1.25 -5.15
CA MET A 88 3.76 -1.93 -3.87
C MET A 88 2.76 -3.10 -3.75
N ASN A 89 3.17 -4.18 -3.10
CA ASN A 89 2.32 -5.35 -2.92
C ASN A 89 1.73 -5.33 -1.51
N LEU A 90 0.44 -5.02 -1.43
CA LEU A 90 -0.25 -4.85 -0.15
C LEU A 90 -1.29 -5.96 0.01
N ALA A 91 -1.41 -6.45 1.24
CA ALA A 91 -2.50 -7.36 1.60
C ALA A 91 -3.86 -6.65 1.43
N ALA A 92 -4.92 -7.44 1.32
CA ALA A 92 -6.27 -6.88 1.40
C ALA A 92 -6.49 -6.22 2.77
N GLY A 93 -7.02 -5.01 2.78
CA GLY A 93 -7.17 -4.24 4.00
C GLY A 93 -7.40 -2.76 3.78
N THR A 94 -7.53 -2.03 4.89
CA THR A 94 -7.57 -0.56 4.91
C THR A 94 -6.22 -0.05 5.37
N TYR A 95 -5.77 1.03 4.74
CA TYR A 95 -4.49 1.67 4.99
C TYR A 95 -4.70 3.16 5.21
N HIS A 96 -3.91 3.72 6.11
CA HIS A 96 -3.84 5.15 6.38
C HIS A 96 -2.46 5.66 5.95
N VAL A 97 -2.45 6.79 5.26
CA VAL A 97 -1.24 7.44 4.78
C VAL A 97 -1.06 8.72 5.58
N ALA A 98 0.10 8.88 6.22
CA ALA A 98 0.52 10.10 6.87
C ALA A 98 1.56 10.77 5.99
N MET A 99 1.42 12.08 5.77
CA MET A 99 2.30 12.89 4.95
C MET A 99 2.81 14.05 5.80
N HIS A 100 4.11 14.28 5.77
CA HIS A 100 4.78 15.28 6.59
C HIS A 100 5.61 16.22 5.74
N ASP A 101 5.50 17.50 6.06
CA ASP A 101 6.30 18.57 5.51
C ASP A 101 7.02 19.31 6.64
N SER A 102 8.35 19.31 6.57
CA SER A 102 9.20 19.93 7.58
C SER A 102 9.28 21.45 7.47
N TYR A 103 9.01 22.04 6.31
CA TYR A 103 9.03 23.50 6.13
C TYR A 103 7.65 24.13 6.29
N GLY A 104 6.60 23.35 6.08
CA GLY A 104 5.21 23.73 6.37
C GLY A 104 4.59 24.60 5.29
N ASP A 105 5.09 24.54 4.06
CA ASP A 105 4.54 25.22 2.89
C ASP A 105 3.64 24.31 2.04
N GLY A 106 3.58 23.02 2.39
CA GLY A 106 2.74 22.02 1.73
C GLY A 106 3.43 21.32 0.57
N TRP A 107 4.75 21.10 0.65
CA TRP A 107 5.54 20.56 -0.47
C TRP A 107 5.43 21.45 -1.70
N ALA A 108 5.51 22.76 -1.47
CA ALA A 108 5.19 23.75 -2.46
C ALA A 108 6.31 24.77 -2.61
N TRP A 109 6.91 24.78 -3.79
CA TRP A 109 7.91 25.77 -4.14
C TRP A 109 7.53 26.52 -5.40
N ASN A 110 7.53 27.86 -5.32
CA ASN A 110 7.16 28.74 -6.43
C ASN A 110 5.76 28.39 -7.01
N SER A 111 5.69 27.82 -8.22
CA SER A 111 4.43 27.48 -8.89
C SER A 111 4.07 26.00 -8.84
N TYR A 112 4.93 25.13 -8.27
CA TYR A 112 4.66 23.70 -8.18
C TYR A 112 4.17 23.34 -6.78
N VAL A 113 3.18 22.44 -6.73
CA VAL A 113 2.67 21.85 -5.50
C VAL A 113 2.75 20.34 -5.64
N GLY A 114 3.52 19.71 -4.76
CA GLY A 114 3.68 18.27 -4.69
C GLY A 114 2.44 17.56 -4.17
N GLY A 115 2.40 16.25 -4.39
CA GLY A 115 1.27 15.44 -3.96
C GLY A 115 1.59 13.96 -3.97
N LEU A 116 0.77 13.19 -3.27
CA LEU A 116 0.90 11.74 -3.17
C LEU A 116 -0.42 11.08 -3.56
N ALA A 117 -0.34 10.10 -4.44
CA ALA A 117 -1.45 9.21 -4.76
C ALA A 117 -1.01 7.77 -4.53
N ILE A 118 -1.83 6.99 -3.83
CA ILE A 118 -1.61 5.58 -3.55
C ILE A 118 -2.93 4.85 -3.73
N GLY A 119 -2.97 3.91 -4.68
CA GLY A 119 -4.17 3.16 -5.01
C GLY A 119 -5.31 4.06 -5.41
N SER A 120 -6.42 4.01 -4.66
CA SER A 120 -7.61 4.84 -4.87
C SER A 120 -7.60 6.15 -4.06
N GLY A 121 -6.58 6.39 -3.23
CA GLY A 121 -6.47 7.58 -2.39
C GLY A 121 -5.40 8.54 -2.89
N SER A 122 -5.59 9.83 -2.64
CA SER A 122 -4.59 10.86 -2.89
C SER A 122 -4.79 12.06 -1.99
N ALA A 123 -3.71 12.82 -1.77
CA ALA A 123 -3.76 14.11 -1.11
C ALA A 123 -2.59 15.01 -1.55
N THR A 124 -2.79 16.31 -1.35
CA THR A 124 -1.76 17.35 -1.36
C THR A 124 -1.63 17.89 0.07
N ILE A 125 -0.45 18.32 0.47
CA ILE A 125 -0.27 18.94 1.79
C ILE A 125 -0.61 20.42 1.71
N SER A 126 -1.28 20.94 2.74
CA SER A 126 -1.38 22.38 3.00
C SER A 126 -0.88 22.64 4.41
N GLY A 127 0.32 23.20 4.57
CA GLY A 127 0.99 23.30 5.86
C GLY A 127 1.96 22.14 6.11
N SER A 128 2.08 21.68 7.35
CA SER A 128 3.10 20.67 7.74
C SER A 128 2.64 19.21 7.72
N TYR A 129 1.35 18.96 7.49
CA TYR A 129 0.78 17.61 7.58
C TYR A 129 -0.46 17.42 6.70
N ALA A 130 -0.59 16.25 6.10
CA ALA A 130 -1.83 15.77 5.52
C ALA A 130 -1.96 14.26 5.70
N SER A 131 -3.19 13.75 5.55
CA SER A 131 -3.43 12.31 5.54
C SER A 131 -4.59 11.94 4.65
N PHE A 132 -4.56 10.68 4.18
CA PHE A 132 -5.68 10.06 3.48
C PHE A 132 -5.70 8.56 3.74
N SER A 133 -6.83 7.93 3.44
CA SER A 133 -6.98 6.49 3.57
C SER A 133 -7.38 5.85 2.25
N PHE A 134 -6.98 4.62 2.03
CA PHE A 134 -7.40 3.81 0.88
C PHE A 134 -7.60 2.36 1.30
N THR A 135 -8.31 1.61 0.46
CA THR A 135 -8.58 0.19 0.69
C THR A 135 -8.03 -0.65 -0.44
N VAL A 136 -7.44 -1.78 -0.09
CA VAL A 136 -6.98 -2.79 -1.02
C VAL A 136 -7.99 -3.93 -1.00
N VAL A 137 -8.62 -4.17 -2.14
CA VAL A 137 -9.54 -5.28 -2.34
C VAL A 137 -8.81 -6.34 -3.18
N PRO A 138 -8.90 -7.63 -2.83
CA PRO A 138 -8.37 -8.69 -3.67
C PRO A 138 -8.87 -8.58 -5.10
N ALA A 139 -8.01 -8.93 -6.07
CA ALA A 139 -8.44 -9.01 -7.46
C ALA A 139 -9.70 -9.93 -7.55
N PRO A 140 -10.75 -9.54 -8.29
CA PRO A 140 -12.00 -10.32 -8.36
C PRO A 140 -11.78 -11.80 -8.70
N GLY A 141 -10.76 -12.11 -9.52
CA GLY A 141 -10.37 -13.48 -9.87
C GLY A 141 -9.77 -14.30 -8.71
N ALA A 142 -9.07 -13.67 -7.76
CA ALA A 142 -8.53 -14.35 -6.58
C ALA A 142 -9.66 -14.80 -5.64
N MET A 143 -10.70 -13.97 -5.48
CA MET A 143 -11.91 -14.33 -4.73
C MET A 143 -12.68 -15.47 -5.41
N ALA A 144 -12.79 -15.43 -6.75
CA ALA A 144 -13.44 -16.48 -7.52
C ALA A 144 -12.69 -17.82 -7.42
N LEU A 145 -11.36 -17.81 -7.47
CA LEU A 145 -10.56 -19.02 -7.33
C LEU A 145 -10.65 -19.60 -5.91
N LEU A 146 -10.64 -18.76 -4.87
CA LEU A 146 -10.85 -19.22 -3.50
C LEU A 146 -12.25 -19.86 -3.34
N GLY A 147 -13.29 -19.22 -3.89
CA GLY A 147 -14.64 -19.77 -3.91
C GLY A 147 -14.72 -21.11 -4.66
N LEU A 148 -14.06 -21.20 -5.82
CA LEU A 148 -14.01 -22.43 -6.62
C LEU A 148 -13.22 -23.54 -5.92
N ALA A 149 -12.07 -23.23 -5.30
CA ALA A 149 -11.27 -24.18 -4.55
C ALA A 149 -12.03 -24.74 -3.35
N GLY A 150 -12.74 -23.87 -2.61
CA GLY A 150 -13.61 -24.29 -1.51
C GLY A 150 -14.74 -25.20 -1.99
N LEU A 151 -15.36 -24.89 -3.13
CA LEU A 151 -16.42 -25.71 -3.73
C LEU A 151 -15.88 -27.07 -4.22
N ALA A 152 -14.73 -27.08 -4.89
CA ALA A 152 -14.09 -28.30 -5.38
C ALA A 152 -13.65 -29.23 -4.22
N ALA A 153 -13.11 -28.65 -3.14
CA ALA A 153 -12.76 -29.39 -1.92
C ALA A 153 -14.00 -30.00 -1.25
N ARG A 154 -15.13 -29.28 -1.22
CA ARG A 154 -16.41 -29.80 -0.69
C ARG A 154 -16.96 -30.95 -1.53
N ARG A 155 -16.82 -30.88 -2.86
CA ARG A 155 -17.30 -31.93 -3.77
C ARG A 155 -16.54 -33.24 -3.58
N ARG A 156 -15.21 -33.18 -3.39
CA ARG A 156 -14.37 -34.38 -3.16
C ARG A 156 -14.62 -35.11 -1.84
N ARG A 157 -15.34 -34.52 -0.87
CA ARG A 157 -15.69 -35.19 0.40
C ARG A 157 -17.02 -35.97 0.32
N ARG A 158 -17.69 -35.99 -0.84
CA ARG A 158 -18.98 -36.66 -1.04
C ARG A 158 -18.92 -37.90 -1.93
N ASP A 159 -17.74 -38.28 -2.36
CA ASP A 159 -17.45 -39.56 -3.03
C ASP A 159 -16.65 -40.44 -2.07
#